data_AF-A0A6B2CMU3-F1
#
_entry.id   AF-A0A6B2CMU3-F1
#
_cell.length_a   1.000
_cell.length_b   1.000
_cell.length_c   1.000
_cell.angle_alpha   90.00
_cell.angle_beta   90.00
_cell.angle_gamma   90.00
#
_symmetry.space_group_name_H-M   'P 1'
#
loop_
_entity.id
_entity.type
_entity.pdbx_description
1 polymer ?
#
loop_
_entity_poly.entity_id
_entity_poly.type
_entity_poly.pdbx_seq_one_letter_code
_entity_poly.pdbx_strand_id
1 'polypeptide(L)' 'MRARIVKRGNLAYIETELGQKAVVPWDTLCNFLVRFNINVREVEGGELPKCIIPQTTISEEVSLEVEPLEESDEDQG' A
#
# COMPACT_ATOMS: atom_id res chain seq x y z
N MET A 1 -5.77 10.81 11.19
CA MET A 1 -6.54 11.87 10.51
C MET A 1 -7.91 11.33 10.14
N ARG A 2 -9.01 12.06 10.37
CA ARG A 2 -10.37 11.63 10.04
C ARG A 2 -10.85 12.23 8.71
N ALA A 3 -11.66 11.48 7.97
CA ALA A 3 -12.25 11.94 6.71
C ALA A 3 -13.72 11.53 6.54
N ARG A 4 -14.47 12.37 5.82
CA ARG A 4 -15.80 12.06 5.26
C ARG A 4 -15.64 11.63 3.81
N ILE A 5 -16.41 10.62 3.40
CA ILE A 5 -16.33 10.04 2.06
C ILE A 5 -17.71 10.05 1.42
N VAL A 6 -17.79 10.48 0.16
CA VAL A 6 -19.01 10.42 -0.64
C VAL A 6 -18.76 9.60 -1.90
N LYS A 7 -19.56 8.55 -2.11
CA LYS A 7 -19.55 7.78 -3.36
C LYS A 7 -20.38 8.48 -4.43
N ARG A 8 -19.82 8.64 -5.63
CA ARG A 8 -20.57 9.03 -6.83
C ARG A 8 -20.14 8.18 -8.01
N GLY A 9 -21.00 7.25 -8.43
CA GLY A 9 -20.64 6.24 -9.42
C GLY A 9 -19.44 5.40 -8.94
N ASN A 10 -18.39 5.35 -9.76
CA ASN A 10 -17.16 4.61 -9.46
C ASN A 10 -16.06 5.49 -8.82
N LEU A 11 -16.41 6.68 -8.32
CA LEU A 11 -15.47 7.59 -7.67
C LEU A 11 -15.82 7.78 -6.18
N ALA A 12 -14.78 7.92 -5.37
CA ALA A 12 -14.84 8.32 -3.98
C ALA A 12 -14.31 9.76 -3.85
N TYR A 13 -15.13 10.65 -3.29
CA TYR A 13 -14.74 11.99 -2.90
C TYR A 13 -14.41 11.99 -1.42
N ILE A 14 -13.20 12.37 -1.07
CA ILE A 14 -12.68 12.32 0.30
C ILE A 14 -12.44 13.76 0.75
N GLU A 15 -12.96 14.12 1.92
CA GLU A 15 -12.69 15.39 2.58
C GLU A 15 -12.19 15.12 4.00
N THR A 16 -10.95 15.52 4.30
CA THR A 16 -10.38 15.36 5.65
C THR A 16 -10.90 16.43 6.59
N GLU A 17 -10.81 16.20 7.90
CA GLU A 17 -11.16 17.19 8.92
C GLU A 17 -10.33 18.48 8.85
N LEU A 18 -9.20 18.47 8.12
CA LEU A 18 -8.35 19.63 7.85
C LEU A 18 -8.75 20.37 6.55
N GLY A 19 -9.82 19.95 5.88
CA GLY A 19 -10.32 20.53 4.63
C GLY A 19 -9.57 20.09 3.37
N GLN A 20 -8.67 19.10 3.47
CA GLN A 20 -7.99 18.55 2.30
C GLN A 20 -8.97 17.68 1.50
N LYS A 21 -8.92 17.79 0.17
CA LYS A 21 -9.84 17.10 -0.73
C LYS A 21 -9.08 16.22 -1.70
N ALA A 22 -9.58 15.01 -1.92
CA ALA A 22 -9.06 14.07 -2.90
C ALA A 22 -10.20 13.34 -3.61
N VAL A 23 -9.95 12.92 -4.85
CA VAL A 23 -10.85 12.06 -5.62
C VAL A 23 -10.08 10.84 -6.06
N VAL A 24 -10.60 9.65 -5.76
CA VAL A 24 -9.97 8.36 -6.11
C VAL A 24 -11.01 7.40 -6.67
N PRO A 25 -10.61 6.37 -7.43
CA PRO A 25 -11.52 5.29 -7.81
C PRO A 25 -12.06 4.55 -6.58
N TRP A 26 -13.37 4.25 -6.57
CA TRP A 26 -14.04 3.59 -5.46
C TRP A 26 -13.36 2.26 -5.10
N ASP A 27 -13.06 1.43 -6.08
CA ASP A 27 -12.47 0.10 -5.86
C ASP A 27 -11.08 0.15 -5.20
N THR A 28 -10.37 1.28 -5.33
CA THR A 28 -9.03 1.49 -4.74
C THR A 28 -9.07 2.20 -3.39
N LEU A 29 -10.24 2.65 -2.96
CA LEU A 29 -10.42 3.50 -1.79
C LEU A 29 -9.83 2.89 -0.51
N CYS A 30 -10.08 1.62 -0.24
CA CYS A 30 -9.60 0.99 0.99
C CYS A 30 -8.06 0.99 1.07
N ASN A 31 -7.39 0.65 -0.03
CA ASN A 31 -5.92 0.67 -0.09
C ASN A 31 -5.37 2.10 0.07
N PHE A 32 -6.05 3.09 -0.50
CA PHE A 32 -5.70 4.49 -0.30
C PHE A 32 -5.81 4.88 1.18
N LEU A 33 -6.92 4.57 1.84
CA LEU A 33 -7.15 4.89 3.26
C LEU A 33 -6.08 4.25 4.16
N VAL A 34 -5.73 2.99 3.92
CA VAL A 34 -4.67 2.28 4.65
C VAL A 34 -3.31 2.93 4.43
N ARG A 35 -2.94 3.19 3.17
CA ARG A 35 -1.64 3.76 2.82
C ARG A 35 -1.37 5.11 3.47
N PHE A 36 -2.42 5.93 3.60
CA PHE A 36 -2.33 7.27 4.19
C PHE A 36 -2.77 7.31 5.67
N ASN A 37 -3.05 6.16 6.28
CA ASN A 37 -3.52 6.04 7.66
C ASN A 37 -4.70 6.98 7.98
N ILE A 38 -5.68 7.00 7.07
CA ILE A 38 -6.88 7.83 7.16
C ILE A 38 -7.99 7.02 7.82
N ASN A 39 -8.51 7.52 8.94
CA ASN A 39 -9.66 6.96 9.62
C ASN A 39 -10.95 7.52 8.99
N VAL A 40 -11.91 6.66 8.70
CA VAL A 40 -13.18 7.06 8.12
C VAL A 40 -14.15 7.44 9.24
N ARG A 41 -14.69 8.65 9.17
CA ARG A 41 -15.73 9.12 10.10
C ARG A 41 -17.13 8.77 9.59
N GLU A 42 -17.35 8.97 8.31
CA GLU A 42 -18.66 8.84 7.67
C GLU A 42 -18.48 8.48 6.19
N VAL A 43 -19.39 7.64 5.68
CA VAL A 43 -19.46 7.27 4.27
C VAL A 43 -20.89 7.41 3.78
N GLU A 44 -21.07 8.19 2.71
CA GLU A 44 -22.35 8.37 2.04
C GLU A 44 -22.37 7.66 0.69
N GLY A 45 -23.48 7.01 0.36
CA GLY A 45 -23.69 6.42 -0.96
C GLY A 45 -23.15 4.99 -1.14
N GLY A 46 -22.74 4.31 -0.07
CA GLY A 46 -22.39 2.88 -0.11
C GLY A 46 -21.57 2.40 1.09
N GLU A 47 -21.33 1.10 1.14
CA GLU A 47 -20.41 0.49 2.10
C GLU A 47 -18.97 0.56 1.61
N LEU A 48 -18.02 0.71 2.54
CA LEU A 48 -16.59 0.74 2.20
C LEU A 48 -16.18 -0.55 1.46
N PRO A 49 -15.44 -0.43 0.35
CA PRO A 49 -14.92 -1.59 -0.35
C PRO A 49 -13.90 -2.32 0.53
N LYS A 50 -13.77 -3.63 0.33
CA LYS A 50 -12.72 -4.42 0.97
C LYS A 50 -11.35 -4.03 0.42
N CYS A 51 -10.35 -3.99 1.29
CA CYS A 51 -8.97 -3.77 0.86
C CYS A 51 -8.52 -4.94 -0.01
N ILE A 52 -7.95 -4.61 -1.16
CA ILE A 52 -7.26 -5.60 -1.98
C ILE A 52 -5.89 -5.76 -1.33
N ILE A 53 -5.76 -6.78 -0.49
CA ILE A 53 -4.47 -7.20 0.04
C ILE A 53 -3.73 -7.76 -1.18
N PRO A 54 -2.67 -7.11 -1.69
CA PRO A 54 -1.83 -7.78 -2.65
C PRO A 54 -1.35 -9.06 -1.97
N GLN A 55 -1.54 -10.21 -2.61
CA GLN A 55 -0.87 -11.42 -2.15
C GLN A 55 0.63 -11.22 -2.39
N THR A 56 1.29 -10.55 -1.46
CA THR A 56 2.72 -10.69 -1.25
C THR A 56 2.91 -12.09 -0.69
N THR A 57 3.02 -13.05 -1.60
CA THR A 57 3.66 -14.31 -1.30
C THR A 57 5.08 -14.00 -0.81
N ILE A 58 5.28 -14.26 0.48
CA ILE A 58 6.53 -14.66 1.12
C ILE A 58 7.60 -13.55 1.21
N SER A 59 7.80 -13.06 2.44
CA SER A 59 9.12 -12.70 2.94
C SER A 59 10.04 -13.90 2.77
N GLU A 60 10.73 -14.00 1.63
CA GLU A 60 11.95 -14.78 1.54
C GLU A 60 13.07 -13.78 1.75
N GLU A 61 13.55 -13.74 2.98
CA GLU A 61 14.88 -13.25 3.29
C GLU A 61 15.88 -13.96 2.37
N VAL A 62 16.22 -13.32 1.24
CA VAL A 62 17.33 -13.77 0.41
C VAL A 62 18.60 -13.52 1.22
N SER A 63 18.99 -14.52 2.00
CA SER A 63 20.34 -14.63 2.55
C SER A 63 21.28 -14.75 1.37
N LEU A 64 21.96 -13.65 1.04
CA LEU A 64 23.10 -13.66 0.12
C LEU A 64 24.22 -14.44 0.81
N GLU A 65 24.26 -15.75 0.60
CA GLU A 65 25.47 -16.54 0.84
C GLU A 65 26.51 -16.10 -0.19
N VAL A 66 27.33 -15.12 0.21
CA VAL A 66 28.52 -14.74 -0.56
C VAL A 66 29.54 -15.83 -0.29
N GLU A 67 29.71 -16.77 -1.23
CA GLU A 67 30.85 -17.69 -1.20
C GLU A 67 32.14 -16.85 -1.29
N PRO A 68 33.10 -17.01 -0.37
CA PRO A 68 34.38 -16.33 -0.47
C PRO A 68 35.10 -16.83 -1.73
N LEU A 69 35.48 -15.90 -2.61
CA LEU A 69 36.37 -16.17 -3.72
C LEU A 69 37.68 -16.75 -3.15
N GLU A 70 37.96 -18.01 -3.44
CA GLU A 70 39.30 -18.58 -3.24
C GLU A 70 40.28 -17.76 -4.10
N GLU A 71 41.22 -17.07 -3.44
CA GLU A 71 42.43 -16.57 -4.09
C GLU A 71 43.17 -17.77 -4.68
N SER A 72 43.10 -17.93 -6.00
CA SER A 72 43.97 -18.85 -6.72
C SER A 72 45.39 -18.30 -6.71
N ASP A 73 46.18 -18.72 -5.73
CA ASP A 73 47.64 -18.75 -5.83
C ASP A 73 48.06 -19.98 -6.66
N GLU A 74 48.21 -19.78 -7.98
CA GLU A 74 49.10 -20.57 -8.84
C GLU A 74 50.10 -19.55 -9.43
N ASP A 75 51.42 -19.70 -9.36
CA ASP A 75 52.23 -20.90 -9.52
C ASP A 75 53.68 -20.71 -9.02
N GLN A 76 54.31 -21.86 -8.82
CA GLN A 76 55.72 -22.20 -8.56
C GLN A 76 56.69 -21.46 -9.51
N GLY A 77 57.98 -21.27 -9.20
CA GLY A 77 59.02 -22.31 -9.16
C GLY A 77 60.07 -22.04 -10.22
#